data_AF-A0A9X6FF89-F1
#
_entry.id   AF-A0A9X6FF89-F1
#
_cell.length_a   1.000
_cell.length_b   1.000
_cell.length_c   1.000
_cell.angle_alpha   90.00
_cell.angle_beta   90.00
_cell.angle_gamma   90.00
#
_symmetry.space_group_name_H-M   'P 1'
#
loop_
_entity.id
_entity.type
_entity.pdbx_description
1 polymer ?
#
loop_
_entity_poly.entity_id
_entity_poly.type
_entity_poly.pdbx_seq_one_letter_code
_entity_poly.pdbx_strand_id
1 'polypeptide(L)'
;MFVRSPYDFYITPDEYEEAEKNGISRDLLTCRVRKLGWGKEVAMTKPPSYNATGWKNVKEIALKNGISYATYVKRIKGKWRLIDAISKPPFDRYQSLKLATQVNPKNQNKILTDQQAKIASLNGISYRTAKARIERSKWSIEEAITTPILTPQERGKRGKEASYWSEL
;
A
#
# COMPACT_ATOMS: atom_id res chain seq x y z
N MET A 1 32.72 13.15 20.89
CA MET A 1 32.30 13.78 19.62
C MET A 1 33.53 13.90 18.74
N PHE A 2 33.52 13.37 17.52
CA PHE A 2 34.62 13.65 16.58
C PHE A 2 34.47 15.08 16.08
N VAL A 3 35.35 15.97 16.54
CA VAL A 3 35.46 17.35 16.03
C VAL A 3 36.08 17.25 14.64
N ARG A 4 35.34 17.66 13.61
CA ARG A 4 35.89 17.71 12.25
C ARG A 4 36.75 18.94 12.09
N SER A 5 37.93 18.74 11.52
CA SER A 5 38.87 19.81 11.24
C SER A 5 38.42 20.56 9.99
N PRO A 6 38.60 21.89 9.91
CA PRO A 6 38.38 22.64 8.67
C PRO A 6 39.16 22.06 7.46
N TYR A 7 40.30 21.41 7.71
CA TYR A 7 41.11 20.74 6.69
C TYR A 7 40.46 19.48 6.11
N ASP A 8 39.47 18.88 6.79
CA ASP A 8 38.73 17.73 6.28
C ASP A 8 37.88 18.09 5.04
N PHE A 9 37.61 19.40 4.84
CA PHE A 9 36.84 19.93 3.71
C PHE A 9 37.71 20.43 2.55
N TYR A 10 39.03 20.49 2.74
CA TYR A 10 39.98 20.85 1.69
C TYR A 10 40.24 19.64 0.81
N ILE A 11 40.06 19.79 -0.50
CA ILE A 11 40.22 18.70 -1.48
C ILE A 11 41.43 19.02 -2.34
N THR A 12 42.43 18.16 -2.32
CA THR A 12 43.68 18.35 -3.09
C THR A 12 43.48 17.98 -4.55
N PRO A 13 44.34 18.48 -5.47
CA PRO A 13 44.37 18.01 -6.86
C PRO A 13 44.48 16.48 -6.97
N ASP A 14 45.38 15.88 -6.19
CA ASP A 14 45.59 14.42 -6.17
C ASP A 14 44.33 13.64 -5.78
N GLU A 15 43.55 14.14 -4.81
CA GLU A 15 42.27 13.54 -4.40
C GLU A 15 41.21 13.62 -5.52
N TYR A 16 41.25 14.65 -6.37
CA TYR A 16 40.39 14.71 -7.55
C TYR A 16 40.79 13.67 -8.61
N GLU A 17 42.09 13.49 -8.84
CA GLU A 17 42.59 12.47 -9.78
C GLU A 17 42.25 11.05 -9.31
N GLU A 18 42.37 10.79 -7.99
CA GLU A 18 41.98 9.50 -7.40
C GLU A 18 40.48 9.24 -7.52
N ALA A 19 39.64 10.24 -7.26
CA ALA A 19 38.20 10.13 -7.42
C ALA A 19 37.79 9.92 -8.89
N GLU A 20 38.49 10.55 -9.83
CA GLU A 20 38.22 10.39 -11.27
C GLU A 20 38.50 8.96 -11.74
N LYS A 21 39.57 8.33 -11.25
CA LYS A 21 39.86 6.89 -11.48
C LYS A 21 38.72 5.98 -10.99
N ASN A 22 38.01 6.40 -9.94
CA ASN A 22 36.82 5.72 -9.41
C ASN A 22 35.49 6.15 -10.10
N GLY A 23 35.56 6.94 -11.18
CA GLY A 23 34.39 7.39 -11.94
C GLY A 23 33.58 8.49 -11.25
N ILE A 24 34.18 9.23 -10.32
CA ILE A 24 33.55 10.33 -9.59
C ILE A 24 34.05 11.65 -10.17
N SER A 25 33.14 12.40 -10.77
CA SER A 25 33.43 13.75 -11.29
C SER A 25 33.85 14.71 -10.18
N ARG A 26 34.71 15.69 -10.52
CA ARG A 26 35.15 16.78 -9.64
C ARG A 26 34.00 17.46 -8.86
N ASP A 27 32.90 17.76 -9.54
CA ASP A 27 31.74 18.41 -8.93
C ASP A 27 31.03 17.51 -7.91
N LEU A 28 30.96 16.21 -8.19
CA LEU A 28 30.37 15.21 -7.30
C LEU A 28 31.22 15.05 -6.04
N LEU A 29 32.56 14.97 -6.16
CA LEU A 29 33.46 14.91 -5.02
C LEU A 29 33.33 16.17 -4.15
N THR A 30 33.34 17.34 -4.78
CA THR A 30 33.16 18.64 -4.11
C THR A 30 31.84 18.70 -3.33
N CYS A 31 30.73 18.26 -3.95
CA CYS A 31 29.44 18.20 -3.27
C CYS A 31 29.46 17.22 -2.09
N ARG A 32 30.03 16.02 -2.25
CA ARG A 32 30.11 15.00 -1.19
C ARG A 32 30.87 15.51 0.02
N VAL A 33 32.04 16.12 -0.17
CA VAL A 33 32.87 16.61 0.93
C VAL A 33 32.31 17.89 1.53
N ARG A 34 32.09 18.94 0.71
CA ARG A 34 31.77 20.29 1.21
C ARG A 34 30.31 20.52 1.56
N LYS A 35 29.37 19.91 0.82
CA LYS A 35 27.93 20.11 1.06
C LYS A 35 27.32 19.01 1.92
N LEU A 36 27.68 17.75 1.66
CA LEU A 36 27.12 16.59 2.35
C LEU A 36 27.96 16.15 3.56
N GLY A 37 29.17 16.70 3.74
CA GLY A 37 30.04 16.35 4.85
C GLY A 37 30.43 14.88 4.88
N TRP A 38 30.64 14.25 3.73
CA TRP A 38 31.16 12.88 3.70
C TRP A 38 32.65 12.90 4.05
N GLY A 39 33.12 11.84 4.73
CA GLY A 39 34.55 11.62 4.88
C GLY A 39 35.19 11.40 3.51
N LYS A 40 36.43 11.89 3.33
CA LYS A 40 37.12 11.90 2.03
C LYS A 40 37.16 10.53 1.37
N GLU A 41 37.55 9.49 2.10
CA GLU A 41 37.58 8.11 1.59
C GLU A 41 36.23 7.65 1.04
N VAL A 42 35.15 7.87 1.81
CA VAL A 42 33.78 7.51 1.39
C VAL A 42 33.35 8.35 0.18
N ALA A 43 33.75 9.61 0.13
CA ALA A 43 33.45 10.52 -0.96
C ALA A 43 34.14 10.13 -2.27
N MET A 44 35.34 9.54 -2.21
CA MET A 44 36.14 9.11 -3.35
C MET A 44 35.88 7.67 -3.81
N THR A 45 35.27 6.82 -2.98
CA THR A 45 35.07 5.38 -3.29
C THR A 45 33.64 5.03 -3.66
N LYS A 46 32.65 5.70 -3.05
CA LYS A 46 31.24 5.34 -3.23
C LYS A 46 30.78 5.65 -4.67
N PRO A 47 30.15 4.72 -5.40
CA PRO A 47 29.75 4.98 -6.77
C PRO A 47 28.67 6.09 -6.87
N PRO A 48 28.63 6.86 -7.97
CA PRO A 48 27.59 7.87 -8.21
C PRO A 48 26.17 7.26 -8.22
N SER A 49 25.19 7.96 -7.63
CA SER A 49 23.79 7.49 -7.56
C SER A 49 22.94 7.86 -8.78
N TYR A 50 23.47 8.61 -9.75
CA TYR A 50 22.69 9.23 -10.83
C TYR A 50 21.94 8.23 -11.72
N ASN A 51 22.34 6.95 -11.72
CA ASN A 51 21.64 5.85 -12.39
C ASN A 51 21.49 4.64 -11.47
N ALA A 52 21.34 4.84 -10.17
CA ALA A 52 21.25 3.76 -9.19
C ALA A 52 20.09 2.77 -9.48
N THR A 53 19.05 3.20 -10.18
CA THR A 53 17.92 2.36 -10.58
C THR A 53 18.09 1.76 -11.99
N GLY A 54 19.14 2.10 -12.73
CA GLY A 54 19.34 1.65 -14.11
C GLY A 54 18.36 2.24 -15.13
N TRP A 55 17.58 3.26 -14.77
CA TRP A 55 16.56 3.86 -15.63
C TRP A 55 17.11 4.33 -16.97
N LYS A 56 18.31 4.94 -17.00
CA LYS A 56 18.90 5.44 -18.25
C LYS A 56 19.06 4.33 -19.30
N ASN A 57 19.35 3.11 -18.87
CA ASN A 57 19.61 1.98 -19.75
C ASN A 57 18.33 1.42 -20.37
N VAL A 58 17.18 1.64 -19.73
CA VAL A 58 15.88 1.07 -20.14
C VAL A 58 14.84 2.11 -20.52
N LYS A 59 15.20 3.40 -20.45
CA LYS A 59 14.28 4.54 -20.60
C LYS A 59 13.47 4.45 -21.89
N GLU A 60 14.13 4.22 -23.02
CA GLU A 60 13.49 4.20 -24.33
C GLU A 60 12.46 3.08 -24.44
N ILE A 61 12.85 1.87 -24.02
CA ILE A 61 11.99 0.68 -24.03
C ILE A 61 10.81 0.86 -23.07
N ALA A 62 11.06 1.35 -21.85
CA ALA A 62 10.03 1.57 -20.85
C ALA A 62 9.01 2.62 -21.30
N LEU A 63 9.46 3.74 -21.88
CA LEU A 63 8.58 4.78 -22.41
C LEU A 63 7.75 4.27 -23.58
N LYS A 64 8.33 3.46 -24.48
CA LYS A 64 7.60 2.81 -25.57
C LYS A 64 6.48 1.89 -25.06
N ASN A 65 6.68 1.28 -23.88
CA ASN A 65 5.69 0.44 -23.20
C ASN A 65 4.76 1.23 -22.25
N GLY A 66 4.78 2.57 -22.29
CA GLY A 66 3.91 3.42 -21.48
C GLY A 66 4.28 3.47 -19.99
N ILE A 67 5.51 3.11 -19.63
CA ILE A 67 5.96 3.05 -18.24
C ILE A 67 6.76 4.30 -17.90
N SER A 68 6.22 5.10 -16.98
CA SER A 68 6.90 6.29 -16.47
C SER A 68 8.08 5.93 -15.56
N TYR A 69 9.02 6.87 -15.41
CA TYR A 69 10.12 6.75 -14.43
C TYR A 69 9.61 6.42 -13.02
N ALA A 70 8.55 7.11 -12.58
CA ALA A 70 7.98 6.90 -11.25
C ALA A 70 7.42 5.46 -11.09
N THR A 71 6.75 4.94 -12.11
CA THR A 71 6.23 3.57 -12.14
C THR A 71 7.38 2.56 -12.10
N TYR A 72 8.39 2.75 -12.95
CA TYR A 72 9.57 1.89 -12.99
C TYR A 72 10.31 1.83 -11.65
N VAL A 73 10.61 2.99 -11.04
CA VAL A 73 11.30 3.07 -9.74
C VAL A 73 10.51 2.36 -8.64
N LYS A 74 9.19 2.52 -8.61
CA LYS A 74 8.33 1.79 -7.66
C LYS A 74 8.44 0.28 -7.84
N ARG A 75 8.47 -0.21 -9.09
CA ARG A 75 8.61 -1.64 -9.40
C ARG A 75 9.97 -2.20 -9.00
N ILE A 76 11.07 -1.48 -9.28
CA ILE A 76 12.41 -1.90 -8.87
C ILE A 76 12.56 -1.92 -7.34
N LYS A 77 12.06 -0.89 -6.64
CA LYS A 77 12.02 -0.88 -5.17
C LYS A 77 11.15 -2.01 -4.61
N GLY A 78 10.08 -2.36 -5.31
CA GLY A 78 9.22 -3.51 -5.04
C GLY A 78 9.82 -4.86 -5.47
N LYS A 79 11.11 -4.92 -5.85
CA LYS A 79 11.83 -6.13 -6.26
C LYS A 79 11.22 -6.86 -7.46
N TRP A 80 10.57 -6.14 -8.37
CA TRP A 80 10.11 -6.72 -9.63
C TRP A 80 11.31 -7.14 -10.49
N ARG A 81 11.12 -8.19 -11.29
CA ARG A 81 12.08 -8.53 -12.34
C ARG A 81 12.18 -7.38 -13.33
N LEU A 82 13.40 -7.07 -13.79
CA LEU A 82 13.65 -5.94 -14.68
C LEU A 82 12.74 -5.97 -15.92
N ILE A 83 12.64 -7.14 -16.57
CA ILE A 83 11.81 -7.36 -17.75
C ILE A 83 10.35 -6.99 -17.47
N ASP A 84 9.77 -7.51 -16.38
CA ASP A 84 8.41 -7.20 -15.96
C ASP A 84 8.23 -5.71 -15.64
N ALA A 85 9.24 -5.10 -15.04
CA ALA A 85 9.21 -3.69 -14.67
C ALA A 85 9.13 -2.77 -15.89
N ILE A 86 9.68 -3.18 -17.02
CA ILE A 86 9.73 -2.40 -18.28
C ILE A 86 8.74 -2.88 -19.34
N SER A 87 8.09 -4.04 -19.17
CA SER A 87 7.17 -4.60 -20.18
C SER A 87 5.70 -4.49 -19.80
N LYS A 88 5.36 -4.69 -18.52
CA LYS A 88 3.96 -4.73 -18.08
C LYS A 88 3.40 -3.30 -18.02
N PRO A 89 2.37 -2.92 -18.77
CA PRO A 89 1.79 -1.58 -18.66
C PRO A 89 1.17 -1.38 -17.26
N PRO A 90 1.09 -0.13 -16.76
CA PRO A 90 0.32 0.16 -15.56
C PRO A 90 -1.18 -0.09 -15.82
N PHE A 91 -1.89 -0.61 -14.81
CA PHE A 91 -3.34 -0.76 -14.90
C PHE A 91 -4.02 0.61 -14.91
N ASP A 92 -5.09 0.73 -15.69
CA ASP A 92 -6.00 1.86 -15.55
C ASP A 92 -6.67 1.86 -14.16
N ARG A 93 -7.15 3.04 -13.71
CA ARG A 93 -7.86 3.20 -12.44
C ARG A 93 -9.06 2.26 -12.35
N TYR A 94 -9.86 2.14 -13.40
CA TYR A 94 -11.05 1.28 -13.41
C TYR A 94 -10.67 -0.21 -13.37
N GLN A 95 -9.67 -0.61 -14.16
CA GLN A 95 -9.15 -1.97 -14.17
C GLN A 95 -8.61 -2.38 -12.79
N SER A 96 -7.83 -1.49 -12.17
CA SER A 96 -7.28 -1.68 -10.82
C SER A 96 -8.40 -1.89 -9.79
N LEU A 97 -9.45 -1.07 -9.85
CA LEU A 97 -10.60 -1.18 -8.94
C LEU A 97 -11.36 -2.50 -9.16
N LYS A 98 -11.56 -2.91 -10.42
CA LYS A 98 -12.22 -4.18 -10.77
C LYS A 98 -11.46 -5.38 -10.22
N LEU A 99 -10.14 -5.43 -10.43
CA LEU A 99 -9.27 -6.47 -9.89
C LEU A 99 -9.31 -6.48 -8.37
N ALA A 100 -9.16 -5.33 -7.72
CA ALA A 100 -9.24 -5.20 -6.27
C ALA A 100 -10.58 -5.72 -5.73
N THR A 101 -11.69 -5.44 -6.43
CA THR A 101 -13.03 -5.90 -6.05
C THR A 101 -13.16 -7.42 -6.18
N GLN A 102 -12.60 -8.01 -7.23
CA GLN A 102 -12.64 -9.47 -7.48
C GLN A 102 -11.84 -10.27 -6.46
N VAL A 103 -10.65 -9.78 -6.09
CA VAL A 103 -9.75 -10.49 -5.18
C VAL A 103 -10.02 -10.21 -3.71
N ASN A 104 -10.80 -9.18 -3.38
CA ASN A 104 -11.08 -8.80 -1.99
C ASN A 104 -11.79 -9.95 -1.26
N PRO A 105 -11.19 -10.56 -0.23
CA PRO A 105 -11.80 -11.68 0.49
C PRO A 105 -13.13 -11.31 1.12
N LYS A 106 -13.37 -10.03 1.44
CA LYS A 106 -14.66 -9.57 1.97
C LYS A 106 -15.80 -9.70 0.94
N ASN A 107 -15.48 -9.63 -0.35
CA ASN A 107 -16.45 -9.83 -1.42
C ASN A 107 -16.67 -11.32 -1.71
N GLN A 108 -15.65 -12.16 -1.51
CA GLN A 108 -15.74 -13.61 -1.72
C GLN A 108 -16.44 -14.31 -0.54
N ASN A 109 -16.16 -13.88 0.69
CA ASN A 109 -16.69 -14.48 1.93
C ASN A 109 -17.97 -13.77 2.41
N LYS A 110 -18.83 -13.35 1.47
CA LYS A 110 -20.14 -12.79 1.81
C LYS A 110 -21.05 -13.92 2.30
N ILE A 111 -21.65 -13.72 3.47
CA ILE A 111 -22.58 -14.69 4.09
C ILE A 111 -23.94 -14.64 3.40
N LEU A 112 -24.33 -13.46 2.94
CA LEU A 112 -25.53 -13.23 2.15
C LEU A 112 -25.11 -12.84 0.75
N THR A 113 -25.78 -13.43 -0.25
CA THR A 113 -25.68 -12.97 -1.63
C THR A 113 -26.23 -11.54 -1.77
N ASP A 114 -25.85 -10.84 -2.84
CA ASP A 114 -26.34 -9.48 -3.08
C ASP A 114 -27.87 -9.42 -3.23
N GLN A 115 -28.49 -10.50 -3.74
CA GLN A 115 -29.94 -10.64 -3.81
C GLN A 115 -30.57 -10.78 -2.42
N GLN A 116 -30.04 -11.65 -1.56
CA GLN A 116 -30.54 -11.82 -0.19
C GLN A 116 -30.33 -10.57 0.66
N ALA A 117 -29.21 -9.87 0.49
CA ALA A 117 -28.96 -8.59 1.13
C ALA A 117 -29.97 -7.52 0.70
N LYS A 118 -30.38 -7.53 -0.58
CA LYS A 118 -31.42 -6.63 -1.11
C LYS A 118 -32.79 -6.96 -0.50
N ILE A 119 -33.14 -8.25 -0.41
CA ILE A 119 -34.39 -8.71 0.24
C ILE A 119 -34.41 -8.26 1.71
N ALA A 120 -33.33 -8.49 2.46
CA ALA A 120 -33.22 -8.04 3.84
C ALA A 120 -33.43 -6.52 3.96
N SER A 121 -32.79 -5.74 3.09
CA SER A 121 -32.92 -4.29 3.07
C SER A 121 -34.35 -3.82 2.78
N LEU A 122 -35.07 -4.48 1.87
CA LEU A 122 -36.48 -4.19 1.59
C LEU A 122 -37.37 -4.47 2.80
N ASN A 123 -37.03 -5.49 3.59
CA ASN A 123 -37.71 -5.84 4.84
C ASN A 123 -37.23 -4.98 6.04
N GLY A 124 -36.44 -3.93 5.80
CA GLY A 124 -35.92 -3.05 6.86
C GLY A 124 -34.81 -3.66 7.73
N ILE A 125 -34.23 -4.78 7.30
CA ILE A 125 -33.19 -5.50 8.04
C ILE A 125 -31.83 -5.17 7.43
N SER A 126 -30.93 -4.59 8.24
CA SER A 126 -29.57 -4.30 7.78
C SER A 126 -28.79 -5.59 7.52
N TYR A 127 -27.84 -5.56 6.56
CA TYR A 127 -26.94 -6.69 6.29
C TYR A 127 -26.24 -7.19 7.57
N ARG A 128 -25.83 -6.26 8.43
CA ARG A 128 -25.15 -6.59 9.70
C ARG A 128 -26.08 -7.35 10.65
N THR A 129 -27.36 -6.98 10.70
CA THR A 129 -28.39 -7.66 11.51
C THR A 129 -28.65 -9.06 10.99
N ALA A 130 -28.92 -9.22 9.68
CA ALA A 130 -29.14 -10.52 9.06
C ALA A 130 -27.91 -11.43 9.22
N LYS A 131 -26.71 -10.90 9.01
CA LYS A 131 -25.44 -11.59 9.29
C LYS A 131 -25.35 -12.08 10.74
N ALA A 132 -25.67 -11.23 11.72
CA ALA A 132 -25.60 -11.59 13.13
C ALA A 132 -26.62 -12.70 13.49
N ARG A 133 -27.82 -12.67 12.90
CA ARG A 133 -28.82 -13.73 13.07
C ARG A 133 -28.31 -15.09 12.59
N ILE A 134 -27.62 -15.13 11.45
CA ILE A 134 -27.04 -16.37 10.91
C ILE A 134 -25.84 -16.84 11.74
N GLU A 135 -24.86 -15.97 11.99
CA GLU A 135 -23.61 -16.39 12.64
C GLU A 135 -23.77 -16.67 14.14
N ARG A 136 -24.51 -15.80 14.86
CA ARG A 136 -24.60 -15.84 16.33
C ARG A 136 -25.86 -16.54 16.79
N SER A 137 -27.01 -16.20 16.20
CA SER A 137 -28.30 -16.77 16.58
C SER A 137 -28.61 -18.08 15.86
N LYS A 138 -27.79 -18.49 14.88
CA LYS A 138 -27.92 -19.74 14.11
C LYS A 138 -29.27 -19.87 13.38
N TRP A 139 -29.86 -18.74 12.98
CA TRP A 139 -31.10 -18.74 12.19
C TRP A 139 -30.83 -19.21 10.77
N SER A 140 -31.86 -19.76 10.12
CA SER A 140 -31.80 -19.99 8.67
C SER A 140 -31.68 -18.66 7.91
N ILE A 141 -31.19 -18.70 6.68
CA ILE A 141 -31.02 -17.49 5.87
C ILE A 141 -32.37 -16.81 5.62
N GLU A 142 -33.41 -17.58 5.33
CA GLU A 142 -34.75 -17.07 5.06
C GLU A 142 -35.34 -16.35 6.28
N GLU A 143 -35.29 -16.99 7.45
CA GLU A 143 -35.74 -16.37 8.70
C GLU A 143 -34.93 -15.10 9.01
N ALA A 144 -33.61 -15.14 8.80
CA ALA A 144 -32.74 -14.01 9.08
C ALA A 144 -33.07 -12.75 8.27
N ILE A 145 -33.54 -12.90 7.02
CA ILE A 145 -33.83 -11.80 6.09
C ILE A 145 -35.31 -11.39 6.04
N THR A 146 -36.23 -12.17 6.60
CA THR A 146 -37.68 -11.90 6.54
C THR A 146 -38.25 -11.41 7.88
N THR A 147 -37.71 -11.88 9.00
CA THR A 147 -38.24 -11.53 10.31
C THR A 147 -37.97 -10.05 10.68
N PRO A 148 -39.00 -9.25 11.01
CA PRO A 148 -38.82 -7.83 11.31
C PRO A 148 -37.95 -7.61 12.56
N ILE A 149 -37.36 -6.42 12.66
CA ILE A 149 -36.61 -6.01 13.85
C ILE A 149 -37.61 -5.49 14.88
N LEU A 150 -37.54 -6.03 16.10
CA LEU A 150 -38.38 -5.57 17.21
C LEU A 150 -38.11 -4.09 17.53
N THR A 151 -39.18 -3.34 17.73
CA THR A 151 -39.09 -1.95 18.19
C THR A 151 -38.52 -1.89 19.61
N PRO A 152 -37.95 -0.74 20.03
CA PRO A 152 -37.49 -0.57 21.41
C PRO A 152 -38.57 -0.87 22.46
N GLN A 153 -39.84 -0.54 22.18
CA GLN A 153 -40.97 -0.81 23.06
C GLN A 153 -41.25 -2.31 23.18
N GLU A 154 -41.32 -3.03 22.07
CA GLU A 154 -41.52 -4.49 22.05
C GLU A 154 -40.38 -5.22 22.76
N ARG A 155 -39.14 -4.78 22.56
CA ARG A 155 -37.97 -5.32 23.28
C ARG A 155 -38.10 -5.13 24.79
N GLY A 156 -38.55 -3.95 25.22
CA GLY A 156 -38.79 -3.64 26.62
C GLY A 156 -39.89 -4.51 27.23
N LYS A 157 -41.02 -4.65 26.53
CA LYS A 157 -42.14 -5.51 26.95
C LYS A 157 -41.69 -6.96 27.11
N ARG A 158 -41.01 -7.51 26.10
CA ARG A 158 -40.49 -8.88 26.13
C ARG A 158 -39.44 -9.11 27.23
N GLY A 159 -38.59 -8.12 27.49
CA GLY A 159 -37.62 -8.17 28.58
C GLY A 159 -38.29 -8.14 29.95
N LYS A 160 -39.36 -7.36 30.11
CA LYS A 160 -40.18 -7.34 31.33
C LYS A 160 -40.86 -8.69 31.54
N GLU A 161 -41.54 -9.23 30.52
CA GLU A 161 -42.21 -10.54 30.57
C GLU A 161 -41.25 -11.70 30.87
N ALA A 162 -40.00 -11.62 30.40
CA ALA A 162 -38.98 -12.64 30.69
C ALA A 162 -38.28 -12.44 32.06
N SER A 163 -38.56 -11.33 32.76
CA SER A 163 -37.96 -11.05 34.06
C SER A 163 -38.66 -11.85 35.15
N TYR A 164 -37.88 -12.43 36.07
CA TYR A 164 -38.38 -13.09 37.28
C TYR A 164 -39.35 -12.20 38.08
N TRP A 165 -39.13 -10.89 38.08
CA TRP A 165 -39.94 -9.91 38.81
C TRP A 165 -41.28 -9.56 38.15
N SER A 166 -41.65 -10.21 37.05
CA SER A 166 -42.92 -9.92 36.36
C SER A 166 -44.12 -10.66 36.93
N GLU A 167 -43.88 -11.72 37.71
CA GLU A 167 -44.92 -12.58 38.33
C GLU A 167 -45.19 -12.24 39.81
N LEU A 168 -44.43 -11.30 40.39
CA LEU A 168 -44.62 -10.75 41.75
C LEU A 168 -45.50 -9.51 41.74
#